data_AF-A0A2V6XKQ0-F1
#
_entry.id   AF-A0A2V6XKQ0-F1
#
_cell.length_a   1.000
_cell.length_b   1.000
_cell.length_c   1.000
_cell.angle_alpha   90.00
_cell.angle_beta   90.00
_cell.angle_gamma   90.00
#
_symmetry.space_group_name_H-M   'P 1'
#
loop_
_entity.id
_entity.type
_entity.pdbx_description
1 polymer ?
#
loop_
_entity_poly.entity_id
_entity_poly.type
_entity_poly.pdbx_seq_one_letter_code
_entity_poly.pdbx_strand_id
1 'polypeptide(L)'
;MPLVPIPELRELSLGEWEGCTVDEIRAREGNPYLAWVRSPLDCPPPGGEPLPDVCARVLQAIGRIGASHRNGDDVLVVAHGGVISVYLCHLLGISFNSLWRMRIDNCSLTIARPPRLVSVNDTAHLPSAPHTRWFDVSEAGGGAAPPASDTERAP
;
A
#
# COMPACT_ATOMS: atom_id res chain seq x y z
N MET A 1 -16.03 13.06 -18.22
CA MET A 1 -16.44 12.52 -16.91
C MET A 1 -16.06 13.55 -15.85
N PRO A 2 -16.98 13.98 -14.97
CA PRO A 2 -16.65 14.94 -13.91
C PRO A 2 -15.67 14.31 -12.91
N LEU A 3 -14.64 15.06 -12.52
CA LEU A 3 -13.71 14.71 -11.46
C LEU A 3 -14.22 15.33 -10.16
N VAL A 4 -14.45 14.50 -9.13
CA VAL A 4 -14.89 14.97 -7.81
C VAL A 4 -13.80 14.64 -6.80
N PRO A 5 -13.06 15.63 -6.29
CA PRO A 5 -12.07 15.41 -5.23
C PRO A 5 -12.74 14.96 -3.93
N ILE A 6 -12.22 13.90 -3.32
CA ILE A 6 -12.71 13.37 -2.04
C ILE A 6 -11.52 13.35 -1.07
N PRO A 7 -11.40 14.34 -0.17
CA PRO A 7 -10.26 14.47 0.74
C PRO A 7 -10.00 13.23 1.59
N GLU A 8 -11.05 12.47 1.91
CA GLU A 8 -10.99 11.27 2.72
C GLU A 8 -10.35 10.06 1.99
N LEU A 9 -10.04 10.19 0.69
CA LEU A 9 -9.32 9.19 -0.11
C LEU A 9 -7.83 9.54 -0.32
N ARG A 10 -7.33 10.61 0.30
CA ARG A 10 -5.90 10.96 0.29
C ARG A 10 -5.06 9.84 0.92
N GLU A 11 -3.78 9.76 0.56
CA GLU A 11 -2.87 8.77 1.15
C GLU A 11 -2.81 8.85 2.69
N LEU A 12 -2.47 7.75 3.34
CA LEU A 12 -2.16 7.73 4.77
C LEU A 12 -1.00 8.69 5.09
N SER A 13 -1.11 9.42 6.20
CA SER A 13 0.00 10.27 6.65
C SER A 13 1.08 9.42 7.30
N LEU A 14 2.33 9.64 6.87
CA LEU A 14 3.51 8.98 7.41
C LEU A 14 4.19 9.80 8.52
N GLY A 15 3.60 10.94 8.90
CA GLY A 15 4.09 11.79 9.97
C GLY A 15 5.53 12.23 9.75
N GLU A 16 6.40 11.93 10.73
CA GLU A 16 7.83 12.29 10.69
C GLU A 16 8.63 11.60 9.57
N TRP A 17 8.05 10.65 8.85
CA TRP A 17 8.68 10.01 7.71
C TRP A 17 8.36 10.69 6.38
N GLU A 18 7.42 11.63 6.35
CA GLU A 18 7.10 12.39 5.14
C GLU A 18 8.32 13.20 4.68
N GLY A 19 8.67 13.07 3.40
CA GLY A 19 9.85 13.70 2.81
C GLY A 19 11.17 12.96 3.05
N CYS A 20 11.19 11.90 3.86
CA CYS A 20 12.33 11.01 3.99
C CYS A 20 12.32 9.90 2.92
N THR A 21 13.51 9.47 2.52
CA THR A 21 13.73 8.27 1.74
C THR A 21 13.64 7.02 2.61
N VAL A 22 13.38 5.87 1.99
CA VAL A 22 13.36 4.58 2.70
C VAL A 22 14.71 4.26 3.35
N ASP A 23 15.82 4.59 2.69
CA ASP A 23 17.17 4.32 3.20
C ASP A 23 17.50 5.16 4.45
N GLU A 24 17.08 6.43 4.47
CA GLU A 24 17.21 7.28 5.66
C GLU A 24 16.43 6.72 6.86
N ILE A 25 15.26 6.13 6.64
CA ILE A 25 14.45 5.53 7.71
C ILE A 25 15.05 4.20 8.17
N ARG A 26 15.54 3.37 7.23
CA ARG A 26 16.22 2.09 7.53
C ARG A 26 17.50 2.27 8.34
N ALA A 27 18.21 3.38 8.11
CA ALA A 27 19.44 3.72 8.82
C ALA A 27 19.21 4.16 10.28
N ARG A 28 17.96 4.45 10.68
CA ARG A 28 17.62 4.79 12.07
C ARG A 28 17.78 3.55 12.97
N GLU A 29 18.12 3.79 14.23
CA GLU A 29 18.30 2.73 15.23
C GLU A 29 17.09 1.79 15.29
N GLY A 30 17.33 0.48 15.33
CA GLY A 30 16.28 -0.54 15.36
C GLY A 30 15.59 -0.84 14.03
N ASN A 31 15.97 -0.17 12.92
CA ASN A 31 15.36 -0.31 11.59
C ASN A 31 13.81 -0.23 11.64
N PRO A 32 13.27 0.95 12.01
CA PRO A 32 11.84 1.11 12.23
C PRO A 32 11.03 0.90 10.95
N TYR A 33 11.63 1.13 9.78
CA TYR A 33 11.05 0.81 8.49
C TYR A 33 10.70 -0.69 8.37
N LEU A 34 11.63 -1.58 8.76
CA LEU A 34 11.39 -3.03 8.70
C LEU A 34 10.30 -3.48 9.67
N ALA A 35 10.27 -2.88 10.87
CA ALA A 35 9.22 -3.13 11.85
C ALA A 35 7.84 -2.75 11.30
N TRP A 36 7.73 -1.57 10.68
CA TRP A 36 6.50 -1.10 10.05
C TRP A 36 6.06 -1.97 8.86
N VAL A 37 6.98 -2.41 8.00
CA VAL A 37 6.62 -3.28 6.86
C VAL A 37 6.06 -4.63 7.36
N ARG A 38 6.59 -5.18 8.46
CA ARG A 38 6.14 -6.45 9.05
C ARG A 38 4.82 -6.31 9.83
N SER A 39 4.64 -5.21 10.55
CA SER A 39 3.53 -5.02 11.47
C SER A 39 3.05 -3.57 11.44
N PRO A 40 2.47 -3.10 10.33
CA PRO A 40 2.11 -1.69 10.15
C PRO A 40 1.03 -1.16 11.11
N LEU A 41 0.22 -2.04 11.70
CA LEU A 41 -0.73 -1.66 12.74
C LEU A 41 -0.03 -1.44 14.09
N ASP A 42 0.95 -2.28 14.41
CA ASP A 42 1.61 -2.31 15.72
C ASP A 42 2.84 -1.41 15.79
N CYS A 43 3.45 -1.12 14.63
CA CYS A 43 4.67 -0.32 14.49
C CYS A 43 4.44 0.85 13.53
N PRO A 44 3.46 1.75 13.77
CA PRO A 44 3.18 2.86 12.87
C PRO A 44 4.33 3.88 12.86
N PRO A 45 4.50 4.66 11.77
CA PRO A 45 5.43 5.78 11.73
C PRO A 45 5.11 6.80 12.84
N PRO A 46 6.11 7.37 13.52
CA PRO A 46 5.88 8.41 14.52
C PRO A 46 5.13 9.60 13.94
N GLY A 47 4.08 10.04 14.63
CA GLY A 47 3.20 11.12 14.19
C GLY A 47 2.34 10.78 12.95
N GLY A 48 2.38 9.53 12.47
CA GLY A 48 1.57 9.06 11.35
C GLY A 48 0.10 8.85 11.71
N GLU A 49 -0.74 8.75 10.67
CA GLU A 49 -2.18 8.50 10.84
C GLU A 49 -2.42 7.04 11.28
N PRO A 50 -3.17 6.79 12.37
CA PRO A 50 -3.53 5.43 12.75
C PRO A 50 -4.32 4.73 11.64
N LEU A 51 -3.95 3.50 11.28
CA LEU A 51 -4.65 2.73 10.24
C LEU A 51 -6.17 2.56 10.47
N PRO A 52 -6.67 2.40 11.71
CA PRO A 52 -8.11 2.42 11.98
C PRO A 52 -8.80 3.74 11.58
N ASP A 53 -8.12 4.88 11.74
CA ASP A 53 -8.65 6.20 11.38
C ASP A 53 -8.67 6.37 9.86
N VAL A 54 -7.60 5.92 9.17
CA VAL A 54 -7.57 5.81 7.70
C VAL A 54 -8.75 4.97 7.23
N CYS A 55 -8.97 3.80 7.83
CA CYS A 55 -10.09 2.93 7.47
C CYS A 55 -11.44 3.63 7.66
N ALA A 56 -11.64 4.32 8.78
CA ALA A 56 -12.89 5.01 9.07
C ALA A 56 -13.23 6.07 8.01
N ARG A 57 -12.27 6.95 7.66
CA ARG A 57 -12.49 7.99 6.63
C ARG A 57 -12.72 7.39 5.24
N VAL A 58 -12.02 6.31 4.90
CA VAL A 58 -12.18 5.62 3.61
C VAL A 58 -13.55 4.97 3.50
N LEU A 59 -14.02 4.27 4.54
CA LEU A 59 -15.35 3.66 4.55
C LEU A 59 -16.46 4.71 4.50
N GLN A 60 -16.28 5.86 5.16
CA GLN A 60 -17.21 6.98 5.04
C GLN A 60 -17.29 7.51 3.60
N ALA A 61 -16.16 7.67 2.91
CA ALA A 61 -16.14 8.06 1.50
C ALA A 61 -16.80 7.02 0.60
N ILE A 62 -16.38 5.75 0.68
CA ILE A 62 -16.95 4.66 -0.14
C ILE A 62 -18.46 4.50 0.11
N GLY A 63 -18.91 4.62 1.36
CA GLY A 63 -20.33 4.59 1.71
C GLY A 63 -21.14 5.74 1.08
N ARG A 64 -20.61 6.97 1.09
CA ARG A 64 -21.24 8.13 0.43
C ARG A 64 -21.29 7.98 -1.09
N ILE A 65 -20.22 7.45 -1.69
CA ILE A 65 -20.15 7.18 -3.13
C ILE A 65 -21.21 6.14 -3.50
N GLY A 66 -21.22 4.98 -2.82
CA GLY A 66 -22.20 3.92 -3.08
C GLY A 66 -23.65 4.38 -2.87
N ALA A 67 -23.89 5.24 -1.88
CA ALA A 67 -25.22 5.81 -1.64
C ALA A 67 -25.70 6.75 -2.76
N SER A 68 -24.78 7.40 -3.48
CA SER A 68 -25.06 8.32 -4.58
C SER A 68 -25.24 7.62 -5.93
N HIS A 69 -24.78 6.36 -6.06
CA HIS A 69 -24.75 5.58 -7.30
C HIS A 69 -25.53 4.26 -7.19
N ARG A 70 -26.78 4.32 -6.72
CA ARG A 70 -27.61 3.13 -6.43
C ARG A 70 -28.21 2.44 -7.66
N ASN A 71 -28.05 3.00 -8.86
CA ASN A 71 -28.70 2.51 -10.08
C ASN A 71 -27.92 1.40 -10.81
N GLY A 72 -26.88 0.85 -10.18
CA GLY A 72 -26.03 -0.17 -10.79
C GLY A 72 -24.90 0.40 -11.65
N ASP A 73 -24.58 1.68 -11.48
CA ASP A 73 -23.46 2.33 -12.15
C ASP A 73 -22.12 1.81 -11.59
N ASP A 74 -21.17 1.51 -12.47
CA ASP A 74 -19.78 1.28 -12.07
C ASP A 74 -19.13 2.64 -11.73
N VAL A 75 -18.51 2.73 -10.54
CA VAL A 75 -17.81 3.94 -10.10
C VAL A 75 -16.30 3.70 -10.10
N LEU A 76 -15.57 4.53 -10.84
CA LEU A 76 -14.11 4.57 -10.76
C LEU A 76 -13.67 5.43 -9.58
N VAL A 77 -12.90 4.84 -8.67
CA VAL A 77 -12.26 5.54 -7.55
C VAL A 77 -10.75 5.50 -7.78
N VAL A 78 -10.12 6.68 -7.78
CA VAL A 78 -8.66 6.82 -7.87
C VAL A 78 -8.13 7.16 -6.48
N ALA A 79 -7.23 6.33 -5.98
CA ALA A 79 -6.63 6.46 -4.65
C ALA A 79 -5.19 5.93 -4.66
N HIS A 80 -4.55 5.96 -3.49
CA HIS A 80 -3.16 5.54 -3.32
C HIS A 80 -3.07 4.11 -2.79
N GLY A 81 -1.88 3.49 -2.90
CA GLY A 81 -1.66 2.09 -2.53
C GLY A 81 -2.00 1.79 -1.07
N GLY A 82 -1.61 2.67 -0.14
CA GLY A 82 -1.92 2.50 1.28
C GLY A 82 -3.42 2.50 1.57
N VAL A 83 -4.14 3.49 1.00
CA VAL A 83 -5.60 3.60 1.07
C VAL A 83 -6.32 2.38 0.51
N ILE A 84 -5.92 1.92 -0.68
CA ILE A 84 -6.50 0.74 -1.33
C ILE A 84 -6.28 -0.49 -0.44
N SER A 85 -5.05 -0.71 0.05
CA SER A 85 -4.74 -1.84 0.93
C SER A 85 -5.51 -1.81 2.25
N VAL A 86 -5.69 -0.63 2.88
CA VAL A 86 -6.53 -0.50 4.09
C VAL A 86 -7.97 -0.92 3.81
N TYR A 87 -8.54 -0.45 2.70
CA TYR A 87 -9.89 -0.85 2.30
C TYR A 87 -10.00 -2.35 2.02
N LEU A 88 -9.01 -2.94 1.35
CA LEU A 88 -8.98 -4.39 1.11
C LEU A 88 -8.85 -5.21 2.39
N CYS A 89 -8.04 -4.76 3.36
CA CYS A 89 -7.96 -5.39 4.68
C CYS A 89 -9.33 -5.43 5.35
N HIS A 90 -10.06 -4.31 5.35
CA HIS A 90 -11.41 -4.24 5.89
C HIS A 90 -12.37 -5.16 5.13
N LEU A 91 -12.39 -5.06 3.80
CA LEU A 91 -13.30 -5.84 2.93
C LEU A 91 -13.13 -7.35 3.12
N LEU A 92 -11.89 -7.81 3.31
CA LEU A 92 -11.55 -9.22 3.50
C LEU A 92 -11.61 -9.67 4.96
N GLY A 93 -11.83 -8.76 5.92
CA GLY A 93 -11.83 -9.09 7.35
C GLY A 93 -10.47 -9.55 7.89
N ILE A 94 -9.37 -9.06 7.30
CA ILE A 94 -8.00 -9.40 7.72
C ILE A 94 -7.36 -8.24 8.51
N SER A 95 -6.39 -8.56 9.36
CA SER A 95 -5.65 -7.55 10.12
C SER A 95 -4.96 -6.54 9.21
N PHE A 96 -4.91 -5.27 9.63
CA PHE A 96 -4.13 -4.23 8.97
C PHE A 96 -2.62 -4.52 8.96
N ASN A 97 -2.13 -5.46 9.78
CA ASN A 97 -0.76 -5.97 9.62
C ASN A 97 -0.51 -6.67 8.28
N SER A 98 -1.57 -6.97 7.52
CA SER A 98 -1.46 -7.51 6.16
C SER A 98 -1.40 -6.44 5.07
N LEU A 99 -1.42 -5.14 5.42
CA LEU A 99 -1.50 -4.03 4.48
C LEU A 99 -0.42 -4.11 3.39
N TRP A 100 0.84 -4.38 3.77
CA TRP A 100 1.97 -4.50 2.83
C TRP A 100 2.13 -5.88 2.18
N ARG A 101 1.26 -6.86 2.52
CA ARG A 101 1.23 -8.18 1.88
C ARG A 101 0.48 -8.16 0.55
N MET A 102 -0.28 -7.10 0.29
CA MET A 102 -0.98 -6.87 -0.97
C MET A 102 -0.16 -5.89 -1.80
N ARG A 103 0.23 -6.32 -3.00
CA ARG A 103 0.91 -5.46 -3.96
C ARG A 103 -0.14 -4.61 -4.69
N ILE A 104 0.05 -3.29 -4.70
CA ILE A 104 -0.76 -2.34 -5.46
C ILE A 104 0.20 -1.52 -6.31
N ASP A 105 0.32 -1.88 -7.59
CA ASP A 105 1.15 -1.20 -8.56
C ASP A 105 0.47 0.08 -9.06
N ASN A 106 1.29 1.00 -9.54
CA ASN A 106 0.79 2.24 -10.15
C ASN A 106 -0.13 1.94 -11.33
N CYS A 107 -1.24 2.68 -11.40
CA CYS A 107 -2.28 2.52 -12.41
C CYS A 107 -2.90 1.11 -12.47
N SER A 108 -2.69 0.25 -11.48
CA SER A 108 -3.34 -1.04 -11.43
C SER A 108 -4.85 -0.92 -11.18
N LEU A 109 -5.62 -1.87 -11.69
CA LEU A 109 -7.06 -1.96 -11.47
C LEU A 109 -7.38 -2.97 -10.37
N THR A 110 -8.17 -2.53 -9.40
CA THR A 110 -8.73 -3.38 -8.35
C THR A 110 -10.24 -3.23 -8.39
N ILE A 111 -10.96 -4.36 -8.55
CA ILE A 111 -12.41 -4.38 -8.69
C ILE A 111 -13.01 -5.02 -7.43
N ALA A 112 -13.85 -4.25 -6.73
CA ALA A 112 -14.63 -4.74 -5.59
C ALA A 112 -16.13 -4.58 -5.87
N ARG A 113 -16.89 -5.60 -5.48
CA ARG A 113 -18.36 -5.60 -5.42
C ARG A 113 -18.77 -6.00 -4.01
N PRO A 114 -18.71 -5.07 -3.03
CA PRO A 114 -18.82 -5.41 -1.62
C PRO A 114 -20.03 -6.30 -1.30
N PRO A 115 -19.84 -7.33 -0.44
CA PRO A 115 -18.63 -7.65 0.32
C PRO A 115 -17.57 -8.44 -0.49
N ARG A 116 -17.72 -8.60 -1.80
CA ARG A 116 -16.81 -9.42 -2.62
C ARG A 116 -15.67 -8.61 -3.23
N LEU A 117 -14.47 -9.18 -3.20
CA LEU A 117 -13.35 -8.75 -4.02
C LEU A 117 -13.35 -9.56 -5.33
N VAL A 118 -13.23 -8.89 -6.48
CA VAL A 118 -13.31 -9.52 -7.81
C VAL A 118 -11.93 -9.67 -8.44
N SER A 119 -11.12 -8.61 -8.41
CA SER A 119 -9.74 -8.61 -8.87
C SER A 119 -8.91 -7.62 -8.07
N VAL A 120 -7.60 -7.86 -8.00
CA VAL A 120 -6.62 -6.99 -7.34
C VAL A 120 -5.43 -6.82 -8.27
N ASN A 121 -4.92 -5.58 -8.33
CA ASN A 121 -3.65 -5.26 -8.97
C ASN A 121 -3.53 -5.71 -10.44
N ASP A 122 -4.62 -5.61 -11.21
CA ASP A 122 -4.58 -5.92 -12.64
C ASP A 122 -3.82 -4.82 -13.39
N THR A 123 -2.74 -5.21 -14.04
CA THR A 123 -1.89 -4.34 -14.86
C THR A 123 -1.85 -4.79 -16.32
N ALA A 124 -2.79 -5.64 -16.74
CA ALA A 124 -2.78 -6.24 -18.09
C ALA A 124 -2.94 -5.21 -19.22
N HIS A 125 -3.50 -4.03 -18.88
CA HIS A 125 -3.68 -2.90 -19.79
C HIS A 125 -2.41 -2.03 -19.94
N LEU A 126 -1.41 -2.21 -19.07
CA LEU A 126 -0.15 -1.49 -19.15
C LEU A 126 0.81 -2.21 -20.10
N PRO A 127 1.69 -1.48 -20.82
CA PRO A 127 2.79 -2.13 -21.53
C PRO A 127 3.61 -2.94 -20.54
N SER A 128 4.06 -4.12 -20.95
CA SER A 128 4.87 -5.01 -20.11
C SER A 128 6.12 -4.29 -19.61
N ALA A 129 6.05 -3.79 -18.38
CA ALA A 129 7.14 -3.10 -17.71
C ALA A 129 7.97 -4.12 -16.91
N PRO A 130 9.30 -3.93 -16.78
CA PRO A 130 10.09 -4.73 -15.86
C PRO A 130 9.49 -4.59 -14.45
N HIS A 131 9.29 -5.71 -13.77
CA HIS A 131 8.72 -5.75 -12.42
C HIS A 131 9.50 -4.80 -11.50
N THR A 132 8.89 -3.68 -11.10
CA THR A 132 9.46 -2.80 -10.07
C THR A 132 9.68 -3.63 -8.80
N ARG A 133 10.85 -3.47 -8.17
CA ARG A 133 11.16 -4.08 -6.87
C ARG A 133 10.17 -3.54 -5.85
N TRP A 134 9.13 -4.33 -5.58
CA TRP A 134 8.19 -4.11 -4.49
C TRP A 134 8.92 -4.34 -3.17
N PHE A 135 8.38 -3.83 -2.06
CA PHE A 135 8.94 -4.03 -0.73
C PHE A 135 9.30 -5.51 -0.53
N ASP A 136 10.60 -5.81 -0.49
CA ASP A 136 11.04 -7.18 -0.34
C ASP A 136 10.86 -7.59 1.13
N VAL A 137 9.70 -8.16 1.42
CA VAL A 137 9.38 -8.69 2.75
C VAL A 137 10.20 -9.96 3.04
N SER A 138 10.88 -10.54 2.03
CA SER A 138 11.73 -11.73 2.21
C SER A 138 13.10 -11.43 2.80
N GLU A 139 13.66 -10.23 2.61
CA GLU A 139 14.85 -9.78 3.35
C GLU A 139 14.56 -9.50 4.83
N ALA A 140 13.28 -9.49 5.21
CA ALA A 140 12.84 -9.52 6.59
C ALA A 140 12.91 -10.95 7.19
N GLY A 141 13.44 -11.95 6.48
CA GLY A 141 13.55 -13.33 6.95
C GLY A 141 14.90 -13.93 6.60
N GLY A 142 15.93 -13.63 7.41
CA GLY A 142 17.21 -14.33 7.37
C GLY A 142 18.34 -13.50 6.75
N GLY A 143 19.28 -13.10 7.59
CA GLY A 143 20.54 -12.55 7.13
C GLY A 143 21.33 -13.63 6.37
N ALA A 144 21.59 -13.38 5.10
CA ALA A 144 22.70 -13.97 4.39
C ALA A 144 23.64 -12.83 3.98
N ALA A 145 24.91 -12.95 4.39
CA ALA A 145 25.95 -11.99 4.06
C ALA A 145 26.09 -11.86 2.52
N PRO A 146 26.43 -10.68 1.99
CA PRO A 146 26.68 -10.51 0.57
C PRO A 146 27.86 -11.39 0.13
N PRO A 147 27.81 -12.04 -1.04
CA PRO A 147 28.96 -12.76 -1.57
C PRO A 147 30.11 -11.78 -1.84
N ALA A 148 31.33 -12.21 -1.49
CA ALA A 148 32.55 -11.46 -1.69
C ALA A 148 32.73 -11.07 -3.16
N SER A 149 33.14 -9.82 -3.40
CA SER A 149 33.51 -9.31 -4.72
C SER A 149 34.80 -9.99 -5.18
N ASP A 150 34.73 -10.81 -6.22
CA ASP A 150 35.92 -11.27 -6.95
C ASP A 150 36.51 -10.11 -7.76
N THR A 151 37.56 -9.52 -7.21
CA THR A 151 38.57 -8.77 -7.97
C THR A 151 39.54 -9.73 -8.64
N GLU A 152 39.98 -9.38 -9.86
CA GLU A 152 41.08 -9.96 -10.66
C GLU A 152 40.76 -11.29 -11.41
N ARG A 153 41.00 -11.48 -12.72
CA ARG A 153 42.06 -11.00 -13.63
C ARG A 153 41.61 -10.95 -15.09
N ALA A 154 42.10 -9.94 -15.82
CA ALA A 154 42.21 -9.95 -17.28
C ALA A 154 43.41 -10.80 -17.74
N PRO A 155 43.38 -11.35 -18.96
CA PRO A 155 44.56 -11.44 -19.81
C PRO A 155 44.67 -10.24 -20.78
#